data_AF-A0A961KAU6-F1
#
_entry.id   AF-A0A961KAU6-F1
#
_cell.length_a   1.000
_cell.length_b   1.000
_cell.length_c   1.000
_cell.angle_alpha   90.00
_cell.angle_beta   90.00
_cell.angle_gamma   90.00
#
_symmetry.space_group_name_H-M   'P 1'
#
loop_
_entity.id
_entity.type
_entity.pdbx_description
1 polymer ?
#
loop_
_entity_poly.entity_id
_entity_poly.type
_entity_poly.pdbx_seq_one_letter_code
_entity_poly.pdbx_strand_id
1 'polypeptide(L)' 'YDEEKASAYMKRDELVIGVDLGLGRAARTVWTCDLTHRYIDINADYRS' A
#
# COMPACT_ATOMS: atom_id res chain seq x y z
N TYR A 1 -16.68 -0.12 -11.53
CA TYR A 1 -15.45 0.58 -11.11
C TYR A 1 -15.83 2.03 -10.89
N ASP A 2 -15.64 2.53 -9.68
CA ASP A 2 -16.00 3.91 -9.29
C ASP A 2 -14.74 4.54 -8.72
N GLU A 3 -14.09 5.35 -9.54
CA GLU A 3 -12.79 5.94 -9.24
C GLU A 3 -12.88 6.96 -8.11
N GLU A 4 -14.00 7.68 -7.99
CA GLU A 4 -14.21 8.63 -6.90
C GLU A 4 -14.28 7.91 -5.56
N LYS A 5 -15.02 6.80 -5.48
CA LYS A 5 -15.06 5.97 -4.26
C LYS A 5 -13.72 5.35 -3.93
N ALA A 6 -12.97 4.88 -4.93
CA ALA A 6 -11.64 4.33 -4.73
C ALA A 6 -10.65 5.39 -4.22
N SER A 7 -10.63 6.57 -4.85
CA SER A 7 -9.80 7.71 -4.45
C SER A 7 -10.13 8.20 -3.04
N ALA A 8 -11.41 8.26 -2.69
CA ALA A 8 -11.85 8.60 -1.34
C ALA A 8 -11.40 7.56 -0.30
N TYR A 9 -11.41 6.27 -0.65
CA TYR A 9 -10.92 5.20 0.23
C TYR A 9 -9.40 5.28 0.45
N MET A 10 -8.62 5.55 -0.61
CA MET A 10 -7.16 5.63 -0.55
C MET A 10 -6.62 6.80 0.29
N LYS A 11 -7.45 7.79 0.64
CA LYS A 11 -7.07 8.93 1.49
C LYS A 11 -7.09 8.62 2.99
N ARG A 12 -7.41 7.40 3.39
CA ARG A 12 -7.46 6.97 4.80
C ARG A 12 -6.07 6.61 5.31
N ASP A 13 -5.89 6.72 6.63
CA ASP A 13 -4.64 6.38 7.30
C ASP A 13 -4.34 4.87 7.30
N GLU A 14 -5.40 4.04 7.28
CA GLU A 14 -5.29 2.58 7.22
C GLU A 14 -6.06 2.04 6.00
N LEU A 15 -5.37 1.21 5.21
CA LEU A 15 -5.89 0.62 3.98
C LEU A 15 -5.81 -0.90 4.05
N VAL A 16 -6.93 -1.55 3.75
CA VAL A 16 -7.01 -3.01 3.62
C VAL A 16 -7.14 -3.36 2.14
N ILE A 17 -6.15 -4.06 1.61
CA ILE A 17 -6.12 -4.51 0.22
C ILE A 17 -6.35 -6.02 0.18
N GLY A 18 -7.48 -6.43 -0.39
CA GLY A 18 -7.80 -7.83 -0.64
C GLY A 18 -7.34 -8.24 -2.04
N VAL A 19 -6.59 -9.34 -2.13
CA VAL A 19 -6.18 -9.94 -3.40
C VAL A 19 -6.59 -11.40 -3.40
N ASP A 20 -7.39 -11.79 -4.39
CA ASP A 20 -7.71 -13.19 -4.67
C ASP A 20 -7.03 -13.62 -5.96
N LEU A 21 -6.30 -14.73 -5.90
CA LEU A 21 -5.56 -15.27 -7.05
C LEU A 21 -6.34 -16.40 -7.75
N GLY A 22 -7.41 -16.93 -7.14
CA GLY A 22 -8.19 -18.03 -7.71
C GLY A 22 -7.45 -19.38 -7.83
N LEU A 23 -6.31 -19.55 -7.15
CA LEU A 23 -5.42 -20.72 -7.28
C LEU A 23 -5.66 -21.84 -6.26
N GLY A 24 -6.71 -21.75 -5.44
CA GLY A 24 -7.05 -22.74 -4.41
C GLY A 24 -7.10 -22.15 -3.00
N ARG A 25 -6.92 -22.99 -1.97
CA ARG A 25 -7.03 -22.57 -0.57
C ARG A 25 -5.67 -22.29 0.04
N ALA A 26 -5.23 -21.04 -0.08
CA ALA A 26 -4.10 -20.50 0.66
C ALA A 26 -4.38 -19.03 0.99
N ALA A 27 -3.99 -18.57 2.18
CA ALA A 27 -4.14 -17.19 2.60
C ALA A 27 -2.90 -16.72 3.37
N ARG A 28 -2.49 -15.48 3.15
CA ARG A 28 -1.37 -14.82 3.83
C ARG A 28 -1.71 -13.34 4.01
N THR A 29 -1.40 -12.79 5.17
CA THR A 29 -1.51 -11.34 5.45
C THR A 29 -0.10 -10.76 5.60
N VAL A 30 0.11 -9.59 5.00
CA VAL A 30 1.35 -8.82 5.09
C VAL A 30 0.98 -7.40 5.51
N TRP A 31 1.81 -6.81 6.36
CA TRP A 31 1.69 -5.42 6.79
C TRP A 31 2.78 -4.60 6.13
N THR A 32 2.41 -3.45 5.59
CA THR A 32 3.34 -2.50 4.97
C THR A 32 2.83 -1.09 5.17
N CYS A 33 3.68 -0.10 4.92
CA CYS A 33 3.32 1.31 4.85
C CYS A 33 3.49 1.84 3.43
N ASP A 34 3.04 3.08 3.22
CA ASP A 34 3.19 3.83 1.99
C ASP A 34 4.63 4.32 1.78
N LEU A 35 5.00 4.48 0.51
CA LEU A 35 6.28 5.05 0.12
C LEU A 35 6.11 6.55 -0.12
N THR A 36 6.65 7.37 0.78
CA THR A 36 6.56 8.83 0.69
C THR A 36 7.87 9.46 0.21
N HIS A 37 7.80 10.69 -0.30
CA HIS A 37 9.00 11.45 -0.64
C HIS A 37 9.92 11.64 0.57
N ARG A 38 9.35 11.80 1.77
CA ARG A 38 10.10 11.90 3.03
C ARG A 38 10.96 10.65 3.29
N TYR A 39 10.49 9.46 2.92
CA TYR A 39 11.30 8.25 3.04
C TYR A 39 12.54 8.33 2.14
N ILE A 40 12.41 8.91 0.95
CA ILE A 40 13.53 9.14 0.02
C ILE A 40 14.49 10.16 0.62
N ASP A 41 13.99 11.30 1.09
CA ASP A 41 14.81 12.38 1.66
C ASP A 41 15.66 11.90 2.85
N ILE A 42 15.11 11.07 3.74
CA ILE A 42 15.83 10.52 4.90
C ILE A 42 16.94 9.55 4.49
N ASN A 43 16.72 8.75 3.45
CA ASN A 43 17.60 7.64 3.10
C ASN A 43 18.54 7.94 1.92
N ALA A 44 18.29 9.00 1.15
CA ALA A 44 19.14 9.40 0.03
C ALA A 44 20.52 9.89 0.49
N ASP A 45 20.60 10.49 1.68
CA ASP A 45 21.86 10.99 2.26
C ASP A 45 22.74 9.91 2.89
N TYR A 46 22.30 8.65 2.98
CA TYR A 46 23.11 7.56 3.53
C TYR A 46 24.27 7.13 2.61
N ARG A 47 24.35 7.66 1.39
CA ARG A 47 25.38 7.32 0.38
C ARG A 47 26.25 8.52 -0.06
N SER A 48 26.15 9.67 0.60
CA SER A 48 27.03 10.82 0.39
C SER A 48 28.24 10.80 1.31
#